data_AF-A0A522IES6-F1
#
_entry.id   AF-A0A522IES6-F1
#
_cell.length_a   1.000
_cell.length_b   1.000
_cell.length_c   1.000
_cell.angle_alpha   90.00
_cell.angle_beta   90.00
_cell.angle_gamma   90.00
#
_symmetry.space_group_name_H-M   'P 1'
#
loop_
_entity.id
_entity.type
_entity.pdbx_description
1 polymer ?
#
loop_
_entity_poly.entity_id
_entity_poly.type
_entity_poly.pdbx_seq_one_letter_code
_entity_poly.pdbx_strand_id
1 'polypeptide(L)'
;MLILNDDNRGFAGGNNQGLAAATGEYLVILNNDTVVTRGWVLRMVNHLRHNPELGIIGPVTNNIGNEARIDTCYTEIDAMHLERPLPR
;
A
#
# COMPACT_ATOMS: atom_id res chain seq x y z
N MET A 1 -8.83 11.03 -11.34
CA MET A 1 -8.77 12.46 -10.99
C MET A 1 -7.32 12.82 -10.74
N LEU A 2 -6.85 13.95 -11.27
CA LEU A 2 -5.51 14.48 -11.01
C LEU A 2 -5.70 15.82 -10.27
N ILE A 3 -4.98 16.01 -9.17
CA ILE A 3 -4.94 17.27 -8.44
C ILE A 3 -3.54 17.84 -8.61
N LEU A 4 -3.43 19.00 -9.24
CA LEU A 4 -2.17 19.73 -9.40
C LEU A 4 -2.10 20.80 -8.31
N ASN A 5 -0.99 20.84 -7.57
CA ASN A 5 -0.73 21.85 -6.57
C ASN A 5 0.26 22.87 -7.13
N ASP A 6 0.00 24.15 -6.89
CA ASP A 6 0.89 25.25 -7.31
C ASP A 6 2.18 25.33 -6.46
N ASP A 7 2.17 24.68 -5.30
CA ASP A 7 3.24 24.66 -4.31
C ASP A 7 3.38 23.29 -3.64
N ASN A 8 4.54 23.02 -3.03
CA ASN A 8 4.78 21.76 -2.33
C ASN A 8 4.04 21.71 -0.99
N ARG A 9 2.93 20.98 -0.95
CA ARG A 9 2.09 20.78 0.26
C ARG A 9 2.67 19.77 1.26
N GLY A 10 3.85 19.22 0.98
CA GLY A 10 4.46 18.14 1.77
C GLY A 10 3.67 16.83 1.69
N PHE A 11 4.21 15.80 2.34
CA PHE A 11 3.66 14.44 2.29
C PHE A 11 2.23 14.36 2.83
N ALA A 12 2.02 14.80 4.08
CA ALA A 12 0.72 14.74 4.73
C ALA A 12 -0.32 15.64 4.04
N GLY A 13 0.07 16.85 3.61
CA GLY A 13 -0.83 17.79 2.96
C GLY A 13 -1.38 17.25 1.63
N GLY A 14 -0.50 16.70 0.77
CA GLY A 14 -0.91 16.08 -0.48
C GLY A 14 -1.83 14.87 -0.28
N ASN A 15 -1.49 14.00 0.67
CA ASN A 15 -2.33 12.84 1.00
C ASN A 15 -3.71 13.26 1.52
N ASN A 16 -3.78 14.21 2.46
CA ASN A 16 -5.04 14.68 3.03
C ASN A 16 -5.98 15.27 1.96
N GLN A 17 -5.43 16.03 1.02
CA GLN A 17 -6.19 16.59 -0.11
C GLN A 17 -6.75 15.48 -1.01
N GLY A 18 -5.93 14.47 -1.34
CA GLY A 18 -6.36 13.32 -2.12
C GLY A 18 -7.45 12.50 -1.41
N LEU A 19 -7.28 12.24 -0.11
CA LEU A 19 -8.24 11.50 0.71
C LEU A 19 -9.59 12.22 0.83
N ALA A 20 -9.58 13.55 1.00
CA ALA A 20 -10.81 14.35 1.08
C ALA A 20 -11.62 14.32 -0.23
N ALA A 21 -10.96 14.16 -1.37
CA ALA A 21 -11.59 14.11 -2.68
C ALA A 21 -11.91 12.67 -3.15
N ALA A 22 -11.44 11.65 -2.43
CA ALA A 22 -11.69 10.26 -2.77
C ALA A 22 -13.12 9.83 -2.39
N THR A 23 -13.73 8.97 -3.21
CA THR A 23 -15.11 8.49 -3.03
C THR A 23 -15.20 6.97 -2.86
N GLY A 24 -14.05 6.29 -2.69
CA GLY A 24 -13.99 4.84 -2.53
C GLY A 24 -14.42 4.41 -1.12
N GLU A 25 -14.99 3.20 -1.02
CA GLU A 25 -15.29 2.55 0.27
C GLU A 25 -14.01 2.29 1.09
N TYR A 26 -12.91 2.00 0.40
CA TYR A 26 -11.58 1.84 0.98
C TYR A 26 -10.64 2.91 0.44
N LEU A 27 -9.85 3.50 1.34
CA LEU A 27 -8.83 4.47 1.00
C LEU A 27 -7.45 3.82 1.14
N VAL A 28 -6.57 4.10 0.17
CA VAL A 28 -5.20 3.58 0.13
C VAL A 28 -4.25 4.75 -0.07
N ILE A 29 -3.33 4.93 0.88
CA ILE A 29 -2.18 5.83 0.73
C ILE A 29 -1.03 4.99 0.18
N LEU A 30 -0.53 5.35 -1.01
CA LEU A 30 0.53 4.60 -1.69
C LEU A 30 1.55 5.59 -2.24
N ASN A 31 2.84 5.35 -1.98
CA ASN A 31 3.90 6.16 -2.55
C ASN A 31 4.06 5.87 -4.05
N ASN A 32 4.47 6.88 -4.81
CA ASN A 32 4.62 6.80 -6.27
C ASN A 32 5.82 5.94 -6.72
N ASP A 33 6.71 5.58 -5.81
CA ASP A 33 7.89 4.73 -6.01
C ASP A 33 7.67 3.29 -5.52
N THR A 34 6.43 2.89 -5.24
CA THR A 34 6.10 1.55 -4.76
C THR A 34 5.70 0.61 -5.90
N VAL A 35 6.30 -0.58 -5.94
CA VAL A 35 5.85 -1.71 -6.76
C VAL A 35 5.05 -2.67 -5.87
N VAL A 36 3.89 -3.12 -6.36
CA VAL A 36 2.94 -3.91 -5.56
C VAL A 36 2.84 -5.35 -6.07
N THR A 37 2.73 -6.32 -5.16
CA THR A 37 2.58 -7.73 -5.55
C THR A 37 1.19 -8.03 -6.13
N ARG A 38 1.09 -9.10 -6.91
CA ARG A 38 -0.19 -9.51 -7.52
C ARG A 38 -1.22 -9.79 -6.42
N GLY A 39 -2.38 -9.15 -6.51
CA GLY A 39 -3.50 -9.33 -5.57
C GLY A 39 -3.30 -8.69 -4.18
N TRP A 40 -2.30 -7.82 -3.99
CA TRP A 40 -1.99 -7.19 -2.70
C TRP A 40 -3.23 -6.52 -2.06
N VAL A 41 -3.92 -5.65 -2.82
CA VAL A 41 -5.07 -4.89 -2.32
C VAL A 41 -6.26 -5.79 -2.02
N LEU A 42 -6.51 -6.81 -2.87
CA LEU A 42 -7.64 -7.73 -2.68
C LEU A 42 -7.50 -8.52 -1.38
N ARG A 43 -6.28 -8.96 -1.04
CA ARG A 43 -6.01 -9.66 0.23
C ARG A 43 -6.31 -8.78 1.43
N MET A 44 -5.88 -7.52 1.40
CA MET A 44 -6.12 -6.58 2.50
C MET A 44 -7.60 -6.20 2.65
N VAL A 45 -8.27 -5.87 1.54
CA VAL A 45 -9.71 -5.57 1.53
C VAL A 45 -10.51 -6.76 2.04
N ASN A 46 -10.19 -7.98 1.62
CA ASN A 46 -10.84 -9.18 2.16
C ASN A 46 -10.66 -9.28 3.68
N HIS A 47 -9.50 -8.96 4.22
CA HIS A 47 -9.26 -9.02 5.66
C HIS A 47 -10.10 -7.99 6.44
N LEU A 48 -10.20 -6.76 5.92
CA LEU A 48 -11.07 -5.71 6.49
C LEU A 48 -12.54 -6.11 6.45
N ARG A 49 -13.01 -6.70 5.34
CA ARG A 49 -14.40 -7.16 5.20
C ARG A 49 -14.79 -8.26 6.20
N HIS A 50 -13.87 -9.16 6.50
CA HIS A 50 -14.14 -10.26 7.44
C HIS A 50 -14.03 -9.84 8.90
N ASN A 51 -13.40 -8.70 9.20
CA ASN A 51 -13.20 -8.22 10.56
C ASN A 51 -13.61 -6.73 10.66
N PRO A 52 -14.91 -6.44 10.84
CA PRO A 52 -15.43 -5.07 10.84
C PRO A 52 -14.84 -4.14 11.92
N GLU A 53 -14.19 -4.69 12.95
CA GLU A 53 -13.51 -3.92 14.00
C GLU A 53 -12.16 -3.33 13.53
N LEU A 54 -11.60 -3.81 12.41
CA LEU A 54 -10.34 -3.30 11.87
C LEU A 54 -10.56 -1.98 11.12
N GLY A 55 -9.99 -0.89 11.63
CA GLY A 55 -10.05 0.42 10.97
C GLY A 55 -8.96 0.67 9.92
N ILE A 56 -7.78 0.05 10.08
CA ILE A 56 -6.60 0.25 9.21
C ILE A 56 -5.88 -1.08 9.04
N ILE A 57 -5.36 -1.33 7.84
CA ILE A 57 -4.46 -2.45 7.54
C ILE A 57 -3.30 -1.96 6.67
N GLY A 58 -2.11 -2.50 6.91
CA GLY A 58 -0.93 -2.26 6.09
C GLY A 58 -0.23 -3.58 5.75
N PRO A 59 0.36 -3.72 4.56
CA PRO A 59 1.17 -4.88 4.23
C PRO A 59 2.56 -4.77 4.87
N VAL A 60 3.25 -5.91 4.98
CA VAL A 60 4.72 -5.90 5.10
C VAL A 60 5.35 -5.47 3.77
N THR A 61 6.60 -5.02 3.81
CA THR A 61 7.34 -4.55 2.63
C THR A 61 8.81 -4.96 2.72
N ASN A 62 9.51 -5.04 1.59
CA ASN A 62 10.95 -5.30 1.59
C ASN A 62 11.80 -4.03 1.84
N ASN A 63 11.16 -2.85 1.80
CA ASN A 63 11.85 -1.57 1.92
C ASN A 63 11.04 -0.57 2.78
N ILE A 64 11.36 -0.52 4.08
CA ILE A 64 10.85 0.45 5.06
C ILE A 64 11.82 0.57 6.24
N GLY A 65 11.73 1.66 7.00
CA GLY A 65 12.56 1.91 8.18
C GLY A 65 12.04 1.34 9.50
N ASN A 66 10.98 0.54 9.48
CA ASN A 66 10.33 0.01 10.69
C ASN A 66 10.19 -1.53 10.64
N GLU A 67 9.48 -2.09 11.63
CA GLU A 67 9.32 -3.52 11.87
C GLU A 67 8.45 -4.24 10.83
N ALA A 68 7.79 -3.50 9.93
CA ALA A 68 7.05 -4.10 8.81
C ALA A 68 7.97 -4.57 7.68
N ARG A 69 9.29 -4.37 7.80
CA ARG A 69 10.27 -4.84 6.82
C ARG A 69 10.44 -6.36 6.89
N ILE A 70 10.39 -7.02 5.74
CA ILE A 70 10.73 -8.44 5.59
C ILE A 70 11.90 -8.63 4.62
N ASP A 71 12.66 -9.71 4.83
CA ASP A 71 13.67 -10.16 3.88
C ASP A 71 13.00 -10.88 2.70
N THR A 72 13.55 -10.68 1.50
CA THR A 72 13.04 -11.28 0.26
C THR A 72 14.20 -11.81 -0.57
N CYS A 73 13.95 -12.87 -1.35
CA CYS A 73 15.00 -13.51 -2.17
C CYS A 73 15.01 -13.03 -3.62
N TYR A 74 13.98 -12.30 -4.07
CA TYR A 74 13.93 -11.72 -5.41
C TYR A 74 14.80 -10.47 -5.52
N THR A 75 15.38 -10.27 -6.70
CA THR A 75 16.11 -9.05 -7.08
C THR A 75 15.45 -8.29 -8.23
N GLU A 76 14.50 -8.93 -8.93
CA GLU A 76 13.79 -8.39 -10.09
C GLU A 76 12.28 -8.40 -9.87
N ILE A 77 11.57 -7.46 -10.51
CA ILE A 77 10.10 -7.32 -10.37
C ILE A 77 9.36 -8.58 -10.84
N ASP A 78 9.79 -9.20 -11.94
CA ASP A 78 9.16 -10.42 -12.44
C ASP A 78 9.29 -11.57 -11.43
N ALA A 79 10.47 -11.69 -10.80
CA ALA A 79 10.71 -12.68 -9.76
C ALA A 79 9.88 -12.40 -8.50
N MET A 80 9.68 -11.14 -8.12
CA MET A 80 8.78 -10.74 -7.02
C MET A 80 7.35 -11.27 -7.23
N HIS A 81 6.86 -11.29 -8.47
CA HIS A 81 5.51 -11.78 -8.78
C HIS A 81 5.39 -13.31 -8.81
N LEU A 82 6.52 -14.02 -8.91
CA LEU A 82 6.60 -15.48 -8.89
C LEU A 82 6.89 -16.05 -7.49
N GLU A 83 7.41 -15.22 -6.58
CA GLU A 83 7.70 -15.62 -5.21
C GLU A 83 6.42 -16.14 -4.54
N ARG A 84 6.42 -17.43 -4.21
CA ARG A 84 5.36 -18.01 -3.38
C ARG A 84 5.57 -17.46 -1.97
N PRO A 85 4.51 -17.02 -1.27
CA PRO A 85 4.65 -16.61 0.12
C PRO A 85 5.32 -17.74 0.90
N LEU A 86 6.38 -17.40 1.64
CA LEU A 86 7.11 -18.34 2.49
C LEU A 86 6.08 -19.14 3.32
N PRO A 87 6.20 -20.47 3.42
CA PRO A 87 5.41 -21.22 4.36
C PRO A 87 5.71 -20.66 5.76
N ARG A 88 4.66 -20.18 6.45
CA ARG A 88 4.76 -19.75 7.84
C ARG A 88 5.13 -20.91 8.74
#